data_AF-A0A7W4I694-F1
#
_entry.id   AF-A0A7W4I694-F1
#
_cell.length_a   1.000
_cell.length_b   1.000
_cell.length_c   1.000
_cell.angle_alpha   90.00
_cell.angle_beta   90.00
_cell.angle_gamma   90.00
#
_symmetry.space_group_name_H-M   'P 1'
#
loop_
_entity.id
_entity.type
_entity.pdbx_description
1 polymer ?
#
loop_
_entity_poly.entity_id
_entity_poly.type
_entity_poly.pdbx_seq_one_letter_code
_entity_poly.pdbx_strand_id
1 'polypeptide(L)'
;MTDQQRENVGALFLNTRRQSDKAPDYVGTIRIGSRDMEICAWVKDGRNGEFLSLKVQEPQRPPGRPGPKPQYVRRPTPEQVGRAEAQRARMMR
;
A
#
# COMPACT_ATOMS: atom_id res chain seq x y z
N MET A 1 7.45 -9.28 -30.29
CA MET A 1 8.21 -10.05 -29.27
C MET A 1 7.46 -9.88 -27.97
N THR A 2 6.71 -10.90 -27.58
CA THR A 2 5.81 -10.88 -26.42
C THR A 2 6.63 -10.97 -25.14
N ASP A 3 6.58 -9.92 -24.34
CA ASP A 3 7.10 -9.90 -22.98
C ASP A 3 6.33 -10.96 -22.19
N GLN A 4 6.91 -12.16 -22.09
CA GLN A 4 6.38 -13.22 -21.25
C GLN A 4 6.56 -12.75 -19.82
N GLN A 5 5.57 -12.01 -19.33
CA GLN A 5 5.47 -11.63 -17.95
C GLN A 5 5.52 -12.94 -17.15
N ARG A 6 6.70 -13.24 -16.58
CA ARG A 6 6.98 -14.54 -15.99
C ARG A 6 6.16 -14.63 -14.71
N GLU A 7 5.00 -15.26 -14.81
CA GLU A 7 4.17 -15.57 -13.66
C GLU A 7 4.95 -16.49 -12.72
N ASN A 8 4.79 -16.29 -11.41
CA ASN A 8 5.47 -17.04 -10.35
C ASN A 8 6.98 -16.77 -10.26
N VAL A 9 7.43 -15.61 -10.76
CA VAL A 9 8.81 -15.15 -10.61
C VAL A 9 8.88 -13.98 -9.63
N GLY A 10 9.96 -13.94 -8.86
CA GLY A 10 10.25 -12.90 -7.89
C GLY A 10 11.74 -12.67 -7.75
N ALA A 11 12.11 -11.73 -6.91
CA ALA A 11 13.49 -11.46 -6.55
C ALA A 11 13.62 -11.41 -5.02
N LEU A 12 14.64 -12.08 -4.50
CA LEU A 12 15.04 -12.03 -3.09
C LEU A 12 16.32 -11.21 -2.97
N PHE A 13 16.35 -10.29 -2.02
CA PHE A 13 17.50 -9.45 -1.73
C PHE A 13 17.98 -9.71 -0.30
N LEU A 14 19.29 -9.62 -0.08
CA LEU A 14 19.86 -9.74 1.25
C LEU A 14 19.35 -8.58 2.12
N ASN A 15 18.80 -8.91 3.28
CA ASN A 15 18.32 -7.93 4.22
C ASN A 15 19.49 -7.33 5.00
N THR A 16 20.03 -6.22 4.49
CA THR A 16 21.14 -5.49 5.13
C THR A 16 20.77 -4.81 6.44
N ARG A 17 19.47 -4.77 6.79
CA ARG A 17 18.94 -4.15 8.00
C ARG A 17 18.48 -5.17 9.05
N ARG A 18 19.02 -6.39 9.06
CA ARG A 18 18.73 -7.34 10.14
C ARG A 18 19.18 -6.77 11.48
N GLN A 19 18.21 -6.43 12.31
CA GLN A 19 18.43 -5.92 13.68
C GLN A 19 18.27 -7.01 14.74
N SER A 20 17.77 -8.19 14.38
CA SER A 20 17.48 -9.26 15.33
C SER A 20 17.57 -10.63 14.68
N ASP A 21 17.86 -11.65 15.48
CA ASP A 21 17.87 -13.05 15.08
C ASP A 21 16.53 -13.50 14.45
N LYS A 22 15.42 -12.92 14.94
CA LYS A 22 14.07 -13.16 14.40
C LYS A 22 13.83 -12.53 13.02
N ALA A 23 14.66 -11.58 12.59
CA ALA A 23 14.51 -10.92 11.29
C ALA A 23 14.95 -11.85 10.15
N PRO A 24 14.27 -11.82 9.00
CA PRO A 24 14.64 -12.61 7.82
C PRO A 24 16.00 -12.18 7.23
N ASP A 25 16.79 -13.17 6.81
CA ASP A 25 18.04 -13.07 6.03
C ASP A 25 17.84 -12.46 4.66
N TYR A 26 16.78 -12.87 3.98
CA TYR A 26 16.43 -12.35 2.68
C TYR A 26 14.99 -11.86 2.68
N VAL A 27 14.76 -10.75 2.00
CA VAL A 27 13.43 -10.16 1.80
C VAL A 27 13.29 -9.81 0.34
N GLY A 28 12.09 -9.98 -0.19
CA GLY A 28 11.82 -9.76 -1.59
C GLY A 28 10.35 -9.71 -1.92
N THR A 29 10.08 -9.60 -3.20
CA THR A 29 8.73 -9.64 -3.77
C THR A 29 8.64 -10.73 -4.83
N ILE A 30 7.52 -11.43 -4.83
CA ILE A 30 7.22 -12.49 -5.78
C ILE A 30 5.84 -12.25 -6.37
N ARG A 31 5.73 -12.37 -7.69
CA ARG A 31 4.46 -12.28 -8.39
C ARG A 31 3.88 -13.67 -8.51
N ILE A 32 2.86 -14.00 -7.71
CA ILE A 32 2.17 -15.29 -7.77
C ILE A 32 0.82 -15.07 -8.46
N GLY A 33 0.69 -15.56 -9.70
CA GLY A 33 -0.41 -15.22 -10.60
C GLY A 33 -0.51 -13.71 -10.87
N SER A 34 -1.70 -13.13 -10.68
CA SER A 34 -1.96 -11.69 -10.87
C SER A 34 -1.76 -10.82 -9.63
N ARG A 35 -1.12 -11.34 -8.56
CA ARG A 35 -0.90 -10.61 -7.30
C ARG A 35 0.57 -10.56 -6.94
N ASP A 36 1.03 -9.38 -6.54
CA ASP A 36 2.35 -9.19 -5.95
C ASP A 36 2.28 -9.56 -4.47
N MET A 37 3.17 -10.45 -4.03
CA MET A 37 3.30 -10.94 -2.67
C MET A 37 4.69 -10.63 -2.13
N GLU A 38 4.80 -10.46 -0.82
CA GLU A 38 6.11 -10.33 -0.16
C GLU A 38 6.61 -11.70 0.27
N ILE A 39 7.90 -11.94 0.06
CA ILE A 39 8.57 -13.19 0.42
C ILE A 39 9.76 -12.90 1.33
N CYS A 40 9.83 -13.63 2.45
CA CYS A 40 10.89 -13.55 3.44
C CYS A 40 11.57 -14.92 3.57
N ALA A 41 12.89 -14.94 3.66
CA ALA A 41 13.68 -16.15 3.85
C ALA A 41 14.58 -16.05 5.09
N TRP A 42 14.74 -17.17 5.81
CA TRP A 42 15.70 -17.33 6.91
C TRP A 42 16.64 -18.48 6.57
N VAL A 43 17.94 -18.28 6.75
CA VAL A 43 18.93 -19.36 6.65
C VAL A 43 18.92 -20.13 7.95
N LYS A 44 18.67 -21.43 7.89
CA LYS A 44 18.63 -22.33 9.05
C LYS A 44 19.48 -23.55 8.77
N ASP A 45 20.11 -24.08 9.82
CA ASP A 45 20.85 -25.33 9.72
C ASP A 45 19.90 -26.52 9.88
N GLY A 46 20.01 -27.49 8.98
CA GLY A 46 19.18 -28.69 8.96
C GLY A 46 20.04 -29.94 8.95
N ARG A 47 19.39 -31.10 9.14
CA ARG A 47 20.07 -32.40 9.23
C ARG A 47 20.95 -32.73 8.02
N ASN A 48 20.63 -32.19 6.85
CA ASN A 48 21.35 -32.42 5.60
C ASN A 48 22.13 -31.17 5.11
N GLY A 49 22.29 -30.16 5.97
CA GLY A 49 22.92 -28.87 5.64
C GLY A 49 21.99 -27.68 5.78
N GLU A 50 22.50 -26.49 5.42
CA GLU A 50 21.76 -25.24 5.49
C GLU A 50 20.58 -25.24 4.50
N PHE A 51 19.41 -24.81 4.98
CA PHE A 51 18.20 -24.64 4.20
C PHE A 51 17.59 -23.26 4.42
N LEU A 52 16.92 -22.77 3.39
CA LEU A 52 16.18 -21.50 3.46
C LEU A 52 14.73 -21.79 3.84
N SER A 53 14.34 -21.37 5.04
CA SER A 53 12.94 -21.34 5.44
C SER A 53 12.28 -20.15 4.79
N LEU A 54 11.25 -20.35 3.98
CA LEU A 54 10.55 -19.29 3.24
C LEU A 54 9.17 -19.03 3.87
N LYS A 55 8.78 -17.76 3.95
CA LYS A 55 7.42 -17.33 4.30
C LYS A 55 6.95 -16.32 3.27
N VAL A 56 5.79 -16.61 2.68
CA VAL A 56 5.11 -15.70 1.76
C VAL A 56 3.97 -15.03 2.53
N GLN A 57 3.85 -13.73 2.43
CA GLN A 57 2.78 -12.94 3.03
C GLN A 57 2.16 -12.00 2.00
N GLU A 58 0.88 -11.69 2.19
CA GLU A 58 0.27 -10.61 1.43
C GLU A 58 1.04 -9.31 1.72
N PRO A 59 1.27 -8.47 0.69
CA PRO A 59 2.00 -7.24 0.89
C PRO A 59 1.25 -6.45 1.95
N GLN A 60 1.95 -6.01 2.99
CA GLN A 60 1.31 -5.28 4.08
C GLN A 60 0.70 -4.01 3.49
N ARG A 61 -0.61 -4.05 3.18
CA ARG A 61 -1.33 -2.86 2.79
C ARG A 61 -1.10 -1.88 3.94
N PRO A 62 -0.51 -0.69 3.69
CA PRO A 62 -0.50 0.32 4.73
C PRO A 62 -1.95 0.44 5.23
N PRO A 63 -2.19 0.43 6.56
CA PRO A 63 -3.53 0.54 7.11
C PRO A 63 -4.18 1.69 6.36
N GLY A 64 -5.27 1.37 5.65
CA GLY A 64 -5.73 2.16 4.51
C GLY A 64 -5.61 3.63 4.83
N ARG A 65 -4.90 4.39 3.97
CA ARG A 65 -4.93 5.86 4.07
C ARG A 65 -6.39 6.21 4.36
N PRO A 66 -6.70 6.92 5.47
CA PRO A 66 -8.07 7.33 5.70
C PRO A 66 -8.53 7.97 4.40
N GLY A 67 -9.61 7.44 3.83
CA GLY A 67 -10.16 7.96 2.59
C GLY A 67 -10.26 9.49 2.68
N PRO A 68 -10.21 10.21 1.56
CA PRO A 68 -10.26 11.68 1.57
C PRO A 68 -11.36 12.10 2.56
N LYS A 69 -10.96 12.83 3.61
CA LYS A 69 -11.89 13.32 4.64
C LYS A 69 -13.08 13.92 3.89
N PRO A 70 -14.34 13.54 4.18
CA PRO A 70 -15.47 14.13 3.48
C PRO A 70 -15.31 15.64 3.59
N GLN A 71 -15.00 16.28 2.47
CA GLN A 71 -14.76 17.70 2.42
C GLN A 71 -16.11 18.30 2.75
N TYR A 72 -16.26 18.75 3.99
CA TYR A 72 -17.50 19.36 4.46
C TYR A 72 -17.82 20.45 3.46
N VAL A 73 -18.86 20.21 2.65
CA VAL A 73 -19.34 21.15 1.65
C VAL A 73 -19.58 22.41 2.45
N ARG A 74 -18.76 23.45 2.22
CA ARG A 74 -18.77 24.66 3.04
C ARG A 74 -20.20 25.17 3.05
N ARG A 75 -20.93 24.95 4.16
CA ARG A 75 -22.27 25.49 4.32
C ARG A 75 -22.09 27.01 4.20
N PRO A 76 -22.68 27.68 3.19
CA PRO A 76 -22.52 29.12 3.05
C PRO A 76 -22.99 29.76 4.35
N THR A 77 -22.20 30.71 4.86
CA THR A 77 -22.54 31.40 6.11
C THR A 77 -23.86 32.15 5.92
N PRO A 78 -24.67 32.35 6.98
CA PRO A 78 -25.95 33.07 6.89
C PRO A 78 -25.82 34.45 6.23
N GLU A 79 -24.65 35.08 6.36
CA GLU A 79 -24.30 36.34 5.71
C GLU A 79 -24.25 36.25 4.18
N GLN A 80 -23.74 35.15 3.62
CA GLN A 80 -23.66 34.93 2.17
C GLN A 80 -25.04 34.68 1.55
N VAL A 81 -25.92 34.01 2.29
CA VAL A 81 -27.32 33.78 1.87
C VAL A 81 -28.09 35.10 1.83
N GLY A 82 -27.98 35.93 2.87
CA GLY A 82 -28.68 37.22 2.92
C GLY A 82 -28.23 38.21 1.85
N ARG A 83 -26.93 38.23 1.49
CA ARG A 83 -26.42 39.08 0.40
C ARG A 83 -26.94 38.65 -0.97
N ALA A 84 -27.06 37.34 -1.23
CA ALA A 84 -27.58 36.81 -2.48
C ALA A 84 -29.07 37.11 -2.66
N GLU A 85 -29.85 37.03 -1.58
CA GLU A 85 -31.27 37.40 -1.59
C GLU A 85 -31.47 38.90 -1.79
N ALA A 86 -30.66 39.74 -1.14
CA ALA A 86 -30.70 41.20 -1.31
C ALA A 86 -30.31 41.64 -2.74
N GLN A 87 -29.37 40.94 -3.38
CA GLN A 87 -28.99 41.20 -4.76
C GLN A 87 -30.08 40.76 -5.75
N ARG A 88 -30.73 39.62 -5.53
CA ARG A 88 -31.87 39.17 -6.36
C ARG A 88 -33.06 40.13 -6.24
N ALA A 89 -33.34 40.65 -5.04
CA ALA A 89 -34.39 41.64 -4.82
C ALA A 89 -34.10 42.99 -5.53
N ARG A 90 -32.81 43.35 -5.71
CA ARG A 90 -32.41 44.54 -6.46
C ARG A 90 -32.47 44.38 -7.98
N MET A 91 -32.33 43.16 -8.50
CA MET A 91 -32.42 42.88 -9.94
C MET A 91 -33.85 42.71 -10.45
N MET A 92 -34.82 42.53 -9.56
CA MET A 92 -36.25 42.39 -9.88
C MET A 92 -37.04 43.70 -9.69
N ARG A 93 -36.38 44.85 -9.81
CA ARG A 93 -36.99 46.18 -9.65
C ARG A 93 -36.93 46.99 -10.94
#